data_AF-A0A2K2U7M0-F1
#
_entry.id   AF-A0A2K2U7M0-F1
#
_cell.length_a   1.000
_cell.length_b   1.000
_cell.length_c   1.000
_cell.angle_alpha   90.00
_cell.angle_beta   90.00
_cell.angle_gamma   90.00
#
_symmetry.space_group_name_H-M   'P 1'
#
loop_
_entity.id
_entity.type
_entity.pdbx_description
1 polymer ?
#
loop_
_entity_poly.entity_id
_entity_poly.type
_entity_poly.pdbx_seq_one_letter_code
_entity_poly.pdbx_strand_id
1 'polypeptide(L)'
;MDADAAFAHLEELLDRLPAMQKQGERLARAREAARIAGLESERATRAALLAVAEERQRAAEERLARASERALSDGGGKEGRGVDDARRAVLQASSLRGFRVGPCRNAERALERALEEGPFDAVDDARAALVDYTTLSSLEEEVAAYQRDYAQTLERCERAMALRSTEL
;
A
#
# COMPACT_ATOMS: atom_id res chain seq x y z
N MET A 1 26.53 -18.79 32.57
CA MET A 1 26.40 -17.40 33.06
C MET A 1 25.67 -17.45 34.38
N ASP A 2 26.05 -16.58 35.31
CA ASP A 2 25.44 -16.47 36.63
C ASP A 2 23.95 -16.10 36.51
N ALA A 3 23.09 -16.76 37.30
CA ALA A 3 21.66 -16.47 37.34
C ALA A 3 21.43 -15.00 37.71
N ASP A 4 22.24 -14.48 38.64
CA ASP A 4 22.11 -13.11 39.14
C ASP A 4 22.43 -12.08 38.04
N ALA A 5 23.38 -12.40 37.13
CA ALA A 5 23.67 -11.58 35.97
C ALA A 5 22.53 -11.56 34.94
N ALA A 6 21.79 -12.67 34.79
CA ALA A 6 20.63 -12.72 33.89
C ALA A 6 19.46 -11.89 34.44
N PHE A 7 19.21 -11.93 35.76
CA PHE A 7 18.18 -11.10 36.38
C PHE A 7 18.52 -9.60 36.34
N ALA A 8 19.78 -9.22 36.62
CA ALA A 8 20.22 -7.83 36.50
C ALA A 8 20.03 -7.28 35.08
N HIS A 9 20.40 -8.06 34.06
CA HIS A 9 20.17 -7.67 32.66
C HIS A 9 18.68 -7.58 32.30
N LEU A 10 17.83 -8.45 32.88
CA LEU A 10 16.39 -8.34 32.70
C LEU A 10 15.82 -7.05 33.30
N GLU A 11 16.31 -6.62 34.47
CA GLU A 11 15.93 -5.33 35.08
C GLU A 11 16.31 -4.16 34.17
N GLU A 12 17.54 -4.15 33.63
CA GLU A 12 17.98 -3.11 32.67
C GLU A 12 17.08 -3.07 31.41
N LEU A 13 16.67 -4.24 30.91
CA LEU A 13 15.78 -4.32 29.76
C LEU A 13 14.36 -3.82 30.08
N LEU A 14 13.86 -4.09 31.28
CA LEU A 14 12.56 -3.59 31.75
C LEU A 14 12.58 -2.06 31.92
N ASP A 15 13.68 -1.51 32.43
CA ASP A 15 13.86 -0.05 32.53
C ASP A 15 13.87 0.63 31.15
N ARG A 16 14.40 -0.05 30.13
CA ARG A 16 14.41 0.42 28.75
C ARG A 16 13.08 0.23 28.01
N LEU A 17 12.15 -0.57 28.54
CA LEU A 17 10.90 -0.92 27.86
C LEU A 17 10.07 0.30 27.40
N PRO A 18 9.87 1.36 28.21
CA PRO A 18 9.08 2.51 27.76
C PRO A 18 9.68 3.24 26.56
N ALA A 19 11.02 3.28 26.46
CA ALA A 19 11.70 3.88 25.32
C ALA A 19 11.53 3.01 24.06
N MET A 20 11.63 1.69 24.20
CA MET A 20 11.44 0.74 23.11
C MET A 20 9.98 0.70 22.63
N GLN A 21 9.00 0.88 23.52
CA GLN A 21 7.60 1.03 23.13
C GLN A 21 7.38 2.23 22.22
N LYS A 22 7.95 3.40 22.57
CA LYS A 22 7.90 4.59 21.71
C LYS A 22 8.56 4.37 20.35
N GLN A 23 9.67 3.63 20.31
CA GLN A 23 10.30 3.25 19.05
C GLN A 23 9.43 2.28 18.24
N GLY A 24 8.77 1.32 18.89
CA GLY A 24 7.81 0.41 18.26
C GLY A 24 6.62 1.16 17.66
N GLU A 25 6.05 2.13 18.37
CA GLU A 25 4.99 3.02 17.87
C GLU A 25 5.47 3.84 16.66
N ARG A 26 6.67 4.43 16.74
CA ARG A 26 7.29 5.16 15.64
C ARG A 26 7.49 4.26 14.42
N LEU A 27 7.95 3.03 14.62
CA LEU A 27 8.15 2.05 13.56
C LEU A 27 6.81 1.65 12.92
N ALA A 28 5.79 1.35 13.73
CA ALA A 28 4.45 1.03 13.24
C ALA A 28 3.87 2.18 12.41
N ARG A 29 3.98 3.41 12.92
CA ARG A 29 3.55 4.63 12.22
C ARG A 29 4.29 4.83 10.90
N ALA A 30 5.60 4.61 10.87
CA ALA A 30 6.42 4.72 9.66
C ALA A 30 6.06 3.69 8.59
N ARG A 31 5.83 2.43 8.98
CA ARG A 31 5.38 1.37 8.06
C ARG A 31 4.01 1.68 7.47
N GLU A 32 3.12 2.19 8.31
CA GLU A 32 1.78 2.54 7.91
C GLU A 32 1.76 3.76 6.97
N ALA A 33 2.59 4.77 7.23
CA ALA A 33 2.82 5.87 6.32
C ALA A 33 3.28 5.39 4.93
N ALA A 34 4.26 4.46 4.89
CA ALA A 34 4.74 3.87 3.64
C ALA A 34 3.65 3.10 2.90
N ARG A 35 2.80 2.35 3.63
CA ARG A 35 1.66 1.63 3.07
C ARG A 35 0.65 2.57 2.41
N ILE A 36 0.23 3.63 3.11
CA ILE A 36 -0.71 4.62 2.58
C ILE A 36 -0.13 5.34 1.36
N ALA A 37 1.15 5.73 1.41
CA ALA A 37 1.81 6.36 0.26
C ALA A 37 1.84 5.44 -0.97
N GLY A 38 2.06 4.13 -0.76
CA GLY A 38 1.98 3.13 -1.82
C GLY A 38 0.57 2.99 -2.40
N LEU A 39 -0.46 2.96 -1.55
CA LEU A 39 -1.86 2.90 -1.98
C LEU A 39 -2.28 4.14 -2.76
N GLU A 40 -1.87 5.34 -2.35
CA GLU A 40 -2.13 6.57 -3.09
C GLU A 40 -1.44 6.53 -4.47
N SER A 41 -0.19 6.09 -4.53
CA SER A 41 0.53 5.94 -5.80
C SER A 41 -0.17 4.96 -6.74
N GLU A 42 -0.67 3.84 -6.21
CA GLU A 42 -1.46 2.89 -6.99
C GLU A 42 -2.77 3.53 -7.47
N ARG A 43 -3.53 4.18 -6.58
CA ARG A 43 -4.79 4.86 -6.92
C ARG A 43 -4.58 5.87 -8.04
N ALA A 44 -3.58 6.75 -7.91
CA ALA A 44 -3.24 7.74 -8.93
C ALA A 44 -2.89 7.07 -10.28
N THR A 45 -2.12 5.98 -10.25
CA THR A 45 -1.77 5.20 -11.45
C THR A 45 -3.02 4.59 -12.10
N ARG A 46 -3.93 3.99 -11.32
CA ARG A 46 -5.17 3.41 -11.86
C ARG A 46 -6.10 4.48 -12.43
N ALA A 47 -6.22 5.62 -11.76
CA ALA A 47 -7.00 6.77 -12.22
C ALA A 47 -6.46 7.31 -13.54
N ALA A 48 -5.14 7.49 -13.67
CA ALA A 48 -4.51 7.95 -14.91
C ALA A 48 -4.76 6.97 -16.07
N LEU A 49 -4.66 5.66 -15.84
CA LEU A 49 -4.92 4.64 -16.86
C LEU A 49 -6.41 4.60 -17.28
N LEU A 50 -7.32 4.84 -16.35
CA LEU A 50 -8.74 4.98 -16.65
C LEU A 50 -8.99 6.25 -17.49
N ALA A 51 -8.41 7.38 -17.12
CA ALA A 51 -8.54 8.64 -17.86
C ALA A 51 -8.08 8.50 -19.31
N VAL A 52 -6.94 7.83 -19.56
CA VAL A 52 -6.44 7.54 -20.91
C VAL A 52 -7.43 6.65 -21.69
N ALA A 53 -8.05 5.66 -21.04
CA ALA A 53 -9.04 4.81 -21.68
C ALA A 53 -10.33 5.59 -22.03
N GLU A 54 -10.73 6.51 -21.16
CA GLU A 54 -11.89 7.39 -21.38
C GLU A 54 -11.66 8.38 -22.51
N GLU A 55 -10.47 8.98 -22.59
CA GLU A 55 -10.09 9.84 -23.72
C GLU A 55 -10.11 9.05 -25.04
N ARG A 56 -9.56 7.84 -25.04
CA ARG A 56 -9.60 6.96 -26.23
C ARG A 56 -11.03 6.62 -26.63
N GLN A 57 -11.94 6.41 -25.68
CA GLN A 57 -13.35 6.17 -25.95
C GLN A 57 -14.00 7.39 -26.60
N ARG A 58 -13.84 8.58 -26.00
CA ARG A 58 -14.39 9.83 -26.57
C ARG A 58 -13.88 10.06 -28.00
N ALA A 59 -12.58 9.90 -28.23
CA ALA A 59 -11.99 10.07 -29.55
C ALA A 59 -12.50 9.02 -30.57
N ALA A 60 -12.85 7.81 -30.14
CA ALA A 60 -13.44 6.79 -31.01
C ALA A 60 -14.91 7.11 -31.34
N GLU A 61 -15.69 7.56 -30.35
CA GLU A 61 -17.08 7.98 -30.51
C GLU A 61 -17.20 9.17 -31.46
N GLU A 62 -16.34 10.19 -31.32
CA GLU A 62 -16.27 11.31 -32.24
C GLU A 62 -15.91 10.89 -33.67
N ARG A 63 -14.96 9.94 -33.83
CA ARG A 63 -14.61 9.40 -35.15
C ARG A 63 -15.80 8.67 -35.78
N LEU A 64 -16.57 7.93 -34.99
CA LEU A 64 -17.79 7.28 -35.47
C LEU A 64 -18.87 8.29 -35.86
N ALA A 65 -19.07 9.36 -35.07
CA ALA A 65 -20.00 10.43 -35.41
C ALA A 65 -19.64 11.07 -36.75
N ARG A 66 -18.37 11.50 -36.92
CA ARG A 66 -17.88 12.08 -38.18
C ARG A 66 -17.98 11.14 -39.37
N ALA A 67 -17.68 9.84 -39.18
CA ALA A 67 -17.81 8.85 -40.25
C ALA A 67 -19.27 8.64 -40.66
N SER A 68 -20.19 8.67 -39.69
CA SER A 68 -21.62 8.51 -39.93
C SER A 68 -22.21 9.72 -40.66
N GLU A 69 -21.82 10.94 -40.28
CA GLU A 69 -22.23 12.17 -40.96
C GLU A 69 -21.81 12.21 -42.44
N ARG A 70 -20.57 11.78 -42.73
CA ARG A 70 -20.06 11.68 -44.11
C ARG A 70 -20.83 10.64 -44.92
N ALA A 71 -21.05 9.46 -44.33
CA ALA A 71 -21.82 8.38 -44.96
C ALA A 71 -23.26 8.77 -45.33
N LEU A 72 -23.88 9.70 -44.57
CA LEU A 72 -25.21 10.23 -44.87
C LEU A 72 -25.20 11.26 -46.01
N SER A 73 -24.06 11.92 -46.26
CA SER A 73 -23.93 13.01 -47.23
C SER A 73 -23.52 12.53 -48.63
N ASP A 74 -22.76 11.43 -48.75
CA ASP A 74 -22.07 11.02 -49.99
C ASP A 74 -22.75 9.87 -50.78
N GLY A 75 -23.99 9.48 -50.44
CA GLY A 75 -24.82 8.64 -51.31
C GLY A 75 -24.33 7.19 -51.51
N GLY A 76 -23.71 6.59 -50.49
CA GLY A 76 -23.71 5.13 -50.26
C GLY A 76 -23.06 4.23 -51.32
N GLY A 77 -21.73 4.06 -51.26
CA GLY A 77 -21.07 3.00 -52.03
C GLY A 77 -19.71 2.54 -51.50
N LYS A 78 -18.89 3.44 -50.93
CA LYS A 78 -17.54 3.13 -50.41
C LYS A 78 -17.33 3.41 -48.91
N GLU A 79 -18.28 4.07 -48.23
CA GLU A 79 -18.12 4.56 -46.85
C GLU A 79 -18.57 3.59 -45.75
N GLY A 80 -19.28 2.50 -46.08
CA GLY A 80 -19.72 1.51 -45.08
C GLY A 80 -18.56 0.89 -44.28
N ARG A 81 -17.40 0.69 -44.93
CA ARG A 81 -16.19 0.19 -44.25
C ARG A 81 -15.65 1.17 -43.22
N GLY A 82 -15.67 2.47 -43.50
CA GLY A 82 -15.18 3.50 -42.58
C GLY A 82 -16.05 3.64 -41.32
N VAL A 83 -17.38 3.50 -41.48
CA VAL A 83 -18.32 3.47 -40.35
C VAL A 83 -18.14 2.19 -39.53
N ASP A 84 -18.01 1.03 -40.18
CA ASP A 84 -17.81 -0.24 -39.49
C ASP A 84 -16.48 -0.30 -38.72
N ASP A 85 -15.40 0.25 -39.30
CA ASP A 85 -14.12 0.39 -38.62
C ASP A 85 -14.21 1.32 -37.42
N ALA A 86 -14.93 2.44 -37.55
CA ALA A 86 -15.16 3.35 -36.42
C ALA A 86 -16.01 2.69 -35.32
N ARG A 87 -17.04 1.91 -35.66
CA ARG A 87 -17.81 1.11 -34.70
C ARG A 87 -16.94 0.10 -33.97
N ARG A 88 -16.08 -0.63 -34.68
CA ARG A 88 -15.11 -1.55 -34.07
C ARG A 88 -14.18 -0.82 -33.10
N ALA A 89 -13.69 0.36 -33.47
CA ALA A 89 -12.83 1.16 -32.60
C ALA A 89 -13.55 1.61 -31.31
N VAL A 90 -14.83 1.98 -31.39
CA VAL A 90 -15.65 2.30 -30.20
C VAL A 90 -15.78 1.07 -29.30
N LEU A 91 -16.15 -0.09 -29.86
CA LEU A 91 -16.27 -1.32 -29.07
C LEU A 91 -14.97 -1.67 -28.34
N GLN A 92 -13.83 -1.60 -29.03
CA GLN A 92 -12.51 -1.84 -28.42
C GLN A 92 -12.19 -0.83 -27.31
N ALA A 93 -12.48 0.46 -27.52
CA ALA A 93 -12.24 1.49 -26.52
C ALA A 93 -13.15 1.30 -25.28
N SER A 94 -14.41 0.97 -25.49
CA SER A 94 -15.36 0.65 -24.42
C SER A 94 -14.94 -0.58 -23.61
N SER A 95 -14.46 -1.65 -24.28
CA SER A 95 -13.89 -2.81 -23.59
C SER A 95 -12.67 -2.42 -22.76
N LEU A 96 -11.72 -1.67 -23.33
CA LEU A 96 -10.55 -1.20 -22.60
C LEU A 96 -10.94 -0.39 -21.36
N ARG A 97 -11.87 0.55 -21.49
CA ARG A 97 -12.38 1.31 -20.34
C ARG A 97 -13.00 0.39 -19.29
N GLY A 98 -13.84 -0.56 -19.72
CA GLY A 98 -14.45 -1.55 -18.84
C GLY A 98 -13.43 -2.32 -17.98
N PHE A 99 -12.31 -2.72 -18.57
CA PHE A 99 -11.19 -3.39 -17.85
C PHE A 99 -10.48 -2.49 -16.84
N ARG A 100 -10.63 -1.16 -16.91
CA ARG A 100 -9.95 -0.21 -16.01
C ARG A 100 -10.81 0.28 -14.85
N VAL A 101 -12.14 0.27 -14.99
CA VAL A 101 -13.08 0.75 -13.96
C VAL A 101 -12.94 -0.03 -12.65
N GLY A 102 -12.94 -1.36 -12.72
CA GLY A 102 -12.83 -2.23 -11.52
C GLY A 102 -11.55 -1.96 -10.72
N PRO A 103 -10.36 -2.05 -11.34
CA PRO A 103 -9.09 -1.73 -10.67
C PRO A 103 -9.04 -0.32 -10.08
N CYS A 104 -9.60 0.70 -10.75
CA CYS A 104 -9.65 2.07 -10.21
C CYS A 104 -10.44 2.14 -8.91
N ARG A 105 -11.67 1.59 -8.91
CA ARG A 105 -12.54 1.54 -7.73
C ARG A 105 -11.95 0.70 -6.59
N ASN A 106 -11.21 -0.35 -6.92
CA ASN A 106 -10.55 -1.17 -5.92
C ASN A 106 -9.41 -0.41 -5.25
N ALA A 107 -8.60 0.34 -6.00
CA ALA A 107 -7.52 1.14 -5.47
C ALA A 107 -8.04 2.31 -4.60
N GLU A 108 -9.11 2.98 -5.03
CA GLU A 108 -9.80 4.02 -4.22
C GLU A 108 -10.27 3.45 -2.88
N ARG A 109 -11.00 2.33 -2.91
CA ARG A 109 -11.51 1.68 -1.69
C ARG A 109 -10.41 1.16 -0.78
N ALA A 110 -9.31 0.67 -1.36
CA ALA A 110 -8.17 0.21 -0.57
C ALA A 110 -7.53 1.36 0.19
N LEU A 111 -7.40 2.54 -0.43
CA LEU A 111 -6.91 3.75 0.22
C LEU A 111 -7.90 4.26 1.29
N GLU A 112 -9.19 4.33 0.97
CA GLU A 112 -10.23 4.76 1.92
C GLU A 112 -10.22 3.90 3.18
N ARG A 113 -10.25 2.57 3.03
CA ARG A 113 -10.17 1.64 4.17
C ARG A 113 -8.88 1.81 4.97
N ALA A 114 -7.77 2.05 4.29
CA ALA A 114 -6.48 2.25 4.94
C ALA A 114 -6.46 3.49 5.83
N LEU A 115 -7.15 4.56 5.43
CA LEU A 115 -7.31 5.77 6.22
C LEU A 115 -8.34 5.59 7.34
N GLU A 116 -9.44 4.89 7.08
CA GLU A 116 -10.48 4.61 8.09
C GLU A 116 -9.97 3.73 9.25
N GLU A 117 -9.16 2.72 8.94
CA GLU A 117 -8.63 1.77 9.93
C GLU A 117 -7.27 2.21 10.51
N GLY A 118 -6.61 3.16 9.85
CA GLY A 118 -5.24 3.55 10.11
C GLY A 118 -5.09 4.71 11.12
N PRO A 119 -3.84 5.05 11.48
CA PRO A 119 -3.51 6.13 12.40
C PRO A 119 -3.40 7.51 11.72
N PHE A 120 -3.83 7.63 10.46
CA PHE A 120 -3.71 8.85 9.66
C PHE A 120 -5.07 9.26 9.11
N ASP A 121 -5.46 10.51 9.36
CA ASP A 121 -6.73 11.08 8.89
C ASP A 121 -6.67 11.40 7.38
N ALA A 122 -5.48 11.71 6.86
CA ALA A 122 -5.27 12.04 5.45
C ALA A 122 -3.95 11.48 4.87
N VAL A 123 -3.90 11.39 3.55
CA VAL A 123 -2.71 10.99 2.79
C VAL A 123 -1.53 11.93 3.03
N ASP A 124 -1.79 13.23 3.17
CA ASP A 124 -0.74 14.22 3.40
C ASP A 124 -0.08 14.04 4.78
N ASP A 125 -0.84 13.63 5.79
CA ASP A 125 -0.31 13.30 7.12
C ASP A 125 0.59 12.06 7.07
N ALA A 126 0.15 11.03 6.33
CA ALA A 126 0.96 9.84 6.07
C ALA A 126 2.25 10.19 5.33
N ARG A 127 2.17 11.06 4.31
CA ARG A 127 3.33 11.51 3.54
C ARG A 127 4.32 12.29 4.41
N ALA A 128 3.84 13.14 5.31
CA ALA A 128 4.69 13.88 6.24
C ALA A 128 5.38 12.97 7.27
N ALA A 129 4.80 11.81 7.57
CA ALA A 129 5.35 10.82 8.48
C ALA A 129 6.28 9.78 7.81
N LEU A 130 6.52 9.89 6.49
CA LEU A 130 7.48 9.04 5.80
C LEU A 130 8.89 9.26 6.34
N VAL A 131 9.60 8.15 6.51
CA VAL A 131 11.02 8.13 6.81
C VAL A 131 11.77 7.50 5.64
N ASP A 132 13.03 7.85 5.48
CA ASP A 132 13.88 7.19 4.49
C ASP A 132 14.14 5.72 4.86
N TYR A 133 14.59 4.96 3.87
CA TYR A 133 14.86 3.53 4.02
C TYR A 133 15.89 3.22 5.12
N THR A 134 16.94 4.03 5.24
CA THR A 134 18.00 3.81 6.23
C THR A 134 17.47 4.02 7.65
N THR A 135 16.67 5.07 7.86
CA THR A 135 15.98 5.31 9.13
C THR A 135 15.01 4.20 9.47
N LEU A 136 14.22 3.72 8.51
CA LEU A 136 13.28 2.62 8.72
C LEU A 136 14.02 1.33 9.11
N SER A 137 15.04 0.94 8.34
CA SER A 137 15.84 -0.26 8.61
C SER A 137 16.50 -0.21 9.99
N SER A 138 17.02 0.96 10.37
CA SER A 138 17.65 1.14 11.69
C SER A 138 16.64 0.95 12.83
N LEU A 139 15.42 1.50 12.70
CA LEU A 139 14.35 1.30 13.68
C LEU A 139 13.91 -0.17 13.77
N GLU A 140 13.82 -0.85 12.63
CA GLU A 140 13.49 -2.28 12.58
C GLU A 140 14.53 -3.13 13.29
N GLU A 141 15.81 -2.88 13.01
CA GLU A 141 16.93 -3.57 13.63
C GLU A 141 16.99 -3.33 15.14
N GLU A 142 16.82 -2.09 15.59
CA GLU A 142 16.85 -1.72 17.01
C GLU A 142 15.73 -2.41 17.80
N VAL A 143 14.48 -2.33 17.31
CA VAL A 143 13.33 -2.99 17.95
C VAL A 143 13.49 -4.50 17.94
N ALA A 144 13.93 -5.09 16.82
CA ALA A 144 14.13 -6.53 16.72
C ALA A 144 15.28 -7.04 17.62
N ALA A 145 16.36 -6.26 17.76
CA ALA A 145 17.47 -6.57 18.64
C ALA A 145 17.02 -6.59 20.11
N TYR A 146 16.27 -5.58 20.54
CA TYR A 146 15.72 -5.53 21.89
C TYR A 146 14.77 -6.70 22.17
N GLN A 147 13.83 -6.99 21.26
CA GLN A 147 12.89 -8.12 21.42
C GLN A 147 13.62 -9.46 21.56
N ARG A 148 14.67 -9.66 20.76
CA ARG A 148 15.49 -10.88 20.82
C ARG A 148 16.24 -10.98 22.15
N ASP A 149 16.87 -9.88 22.58
CA ASP A 149 17.63 -9.84 23.83
C ASP A 149 16.72 -10.07 25.04
N TYR A 150 15.54 -9.45 25.05
CA TYR A 150 14.51 -9.67 26.06
C TYR A 150 14.06 -11.12 26.12
N ALA A 151 13.69 -11.72 24.99
CA ALA A 151 13.24 -13.11 24.95
C ALA A 151 14.31 -14.10 25.42
N GLN A 152 15.56 -13.92 24.98
CA GLN A 152 16.68 -14.78 25.39
C GLN A 152 17.02 -14.63 26.88
N THR A 153 16.94 -13.41 27.40
CA THR A 153 17.24 -13.13 28.81
C THR A 153 16.15 -13.68 29.71
N LEU A 154 14.89 -13.53 29.32
CA LEU A 154 13.75 -14.11 30.02
C LEU A 154 13.86 -15.64 30.10
N GLU A 155 14.15 -16.31 28.98
CA GLU A 155 14.32 -17.77 28.93
C GLU A 155 15.48 -18.25 29.85
N ARG A 156 16.54 -17.46 29.98
CA ARG A 156 17.65 -17.76 30.92
C ARG A 156 17.20 -17.64 32.37
N CYS A 157 16.45 -16.59 32.71
CA CYS A 157 15.90 -16.39 34.06
C CYS A 157 14.94 -17.52 34.44
N GLU A 158 14.03 -17.90 33.54
CA GLU A 158 13.08 -18.99 33.72
C GLU A 158 13.80 -20.33 33.98
N ARG A 159 14.82 -20.65 33.18
CA ARG A 159 15.63 -21.86 33.39
C ARG A 159 16.36 -21.85 34.74
N ALA A 160 16.90 -20.71 35.15
CA ALA A 160 17.57 -20.58 36.44
C ALA A 160 16.60 -20.80 37.62
N MET A 161 15.37 -20.27 37.54
CA MET A 161 14.34 -20.50 38.56
C MET A 161 13.89 -21.97 38.61
N ALA A 162 13.74 -22.61 37.45
CA ALA A 162 13.35 -24.01 37.37
C ALA A 162 14.40 -24.93 38.01
N LEU A 163 15.69 -24.70 37.75
CA LEU A 163 16.78 -25.47 38.35
C LEU A 163 16.85 -25.29 39.88
N ARG A 164 16.71 -24.05 40.38
CA ARG A 164 16.66 -23.80 41.83
C ARG A 164 15.45 -24.45 42.51
N SER A 165 14.31 -24.58 41.80
CA SER A 165 13.12 -25.26 42.32
C SER A 165 13.25 -26.78 42.37
N THR A 166 14.16 -27.39 41.61
CA THR A 166 14.42 -28.83 41.62
C THR A 166 15.49 -29.28 42.62
N GLU A 167 16.23 -28.33 43.20
CA GLU A 167 17.29 -28.58 44.20
C GLU A 167 16.79 -28.49 45.66
N LEU A 168 15.53 -28.10 45.86
CA LEU A 168 14.81 -28.04 47.14
C LEU A 168 13.86 -29.23 47.31
#